data_AF-A0AA91EZC1-F1
#
_entry.id   AF-A0AA91EZC1-F1
#
_cell.length_a   1.000
_cell.length_b   1.000
_cell.length_c   1.000
_cell.angle_alpha   90.00
_cell.angle_beta   90.00
_cell.angle_gamma   90.00
#
_symmetry.space_group_name_H-M   'P 1'
#
loop_
_entity.id
_entity.type
_entity.pdbx_description
1 polymer ?
#
loop_
_entity_poly.entity_id
_entity_poly.type
_entity_poly.pdbx_seq_one_letter_code
_entity_poly.pdbx_strand_id
1 'polypeptide(L)'
;RRVRREVPGAGEVIAAYCRAHDYDDPGKPAIAWDDADAREALVDALVGDAHRLLGHLCEQDLGPRAAEAVALLALIAGQDVEPVADSDGTDGHWRIAQKVVSDRVISTVDPEARHAHKSVHRRQDGFKAHIAVEPDTGIITDCALTKASGPGSGDAAVGIDLLAGESEPVTVLADSGYGSGALRAELLAGGHVDRVKSAPTRSAVPGGFTVDDFAVDHTARTATCPAGITRAITAQGYVTFGVICRDCPLRAQCTTSATGKSLKIRPHDALQRAARRESRNTAWLNEYRRHRPMVERSIAWLTRGNRKVRYRGVAKNDHWLHHRSAALNLRRLITMGLTHTGTTWAVA
;
A
#
# COMPACT_ATOMS: atom_id res chain seq x y z
N ARG A 1 13.07 -3.38 26.23
CA ARG A 1 14.01 -2.22 26.36
C ARG A 1 13.34 -0.84 26.34
N ARG A 2 12.59 -0.41 25.30
CA ARG A 2 11.92 0.92 25.31
C ARG A 2 11.00 1.09 26.52
N VAL A 3 10.17 0.08 26.80
CA VAL A 3 9.30 0.03 27.99
C VAL A 3 10.09 0.25 29.29
N ARG A 4 11.22 -0.46 29.49
CA ARG A 4 12.12 -0.28 30.65
C ARG A 4 12.51 1.18 30.91
N ARG A 5 12.77 1.95 29.85
CA ARG A 5 13.22 3.35 29.95
C ARG A 5 12.08 4.34 30.16
N GLU A 6 10.92 4.07 29.56
CA GLU A 6 9.82 5.03 29.49
C GLU A 6 8.76 4.78 30.56
N VAL A 7 8.66 3.56 31.10
CA VAL A 7 7.61 3.16 32.04
C VAL A 7 8.20 3.01 33.45
N PRO A 8 7.70 3.77 34.45
CA PRO A 8 8.09 3.60 35.84
C PRO A 8 7.90 2.16 36.34
N GLY A 9 8.82 1.66 37.16
CA GLY A 9 8.76 0.30 37.73
C GLY A 9 9.01 -0.85 36.74
N ALA A 10 8.99 -0.61 35.41
CA ALA A 10 9.21 -1.67 34.43
C ALA A 10 10.61 -2.31 34.55
N GLY A 11 11.60 -1.59 35.08
CA GLY A 11 12.92 -2.15 35.34
C GLY A 11 12.93 -3.29 36.35
N GLU A 12 12.16 -3.15 37.42
CA GLU A 12 12.01 -4.14 38.49
C GLU A 12 11.25 -5.36 37.98
N VAL A 13 10.16 -5.13 37.23
CA VAL A 13 9.39 -6.20 36.59
C VAL A 13 10.27 -7.01 35.63
N ILE A 14 11.07 -6.33 34.80
CA ILE A 14 11.98 -7.01 33.86
C ILE A 14 13.01 -7.86 34.61
N ALA A 15 13.61 -7.33 35.67
CA ALA A 15 14.59 -8.09 36.47
C ALA A 15 13.93 -9.30 37.16
N ALA A 16 12.71 -9.13 37.68
CA ALA A 16 12.00 -10.18 38.40
C ALA A 16 11.44 -11.28 37.48
N TYR A 17 10.93 -10.93 36.30
CA TYR A 17 10.07 -11.84 35.51
C TYR A 17 10.53 -12.09 34.07
N CYS A 18 11.49 -11.33 33.54
CA CYS A 18 11.98 -11.54 32.17
C CYS A 18 13.32 -12.29 32.17
N ARG A 19 13.51 -13.23 31.23
CA ARG A 19 14.68 -14.13 31.20
C ARG A 19 15.26 -14.37 29.80
N ALA A 20 14.57 -13.95 28.74
CA ALA A 20 14.93 -14.28 27.37
C ALA A 20 16.21 -13.57 26.89
N HIS A 21 16.51 -12.39 27.43
CA HIS A 21 17.67 -11.60 27.04
C HIS A 21 18.08 -10.65 28.17
N ASP A 22 19.35 -10.27 28.23
CA ASP A 22 19.79 -9.16 29.07
C ASP A 22 19.31 -7.83 28.46
N TYR A 23 18.24 -7.27 29.03
CA TYR A 23 17.64 -6.04 28.52
C TYR A 23 18.47 -4.78 28.81
N ASP A 24 19.57 -4.87 29.55
CA ASP A 24 20.56 -3.79 29.73
C ASP A 24 21.66 -3.84 28.64
N ASP A 25 21.94 -5.01 28.06
CA ASP A 25 22.84 -5.14 26.90
C ASP A 25 22.17 -4.55 25.63
N PRO A 26 22.76 -3.55 24.94
CA PRO A 26 22.23 -3.02 23.69
C PRO A 26 22.39 -3.97 22.49
N GLY A 27 23.19 -5.03 22.61
CA GLY A 27 23.48 -6.03 21.58
C GLY A 27 22.27 -6.84 21.12
N LYS A 28 22.46 -7.61 20.05
CA LYS A 28 21.49 -8.64 19.64
C LYS A 28 21.63 -9.86 20.58
N PRO A 29 20.55 -10.61 20.85
CA PRO A 29 20.67 -11.89 21.54
C PRO A 29 21.71 -12.79 20.88
N ALA A 30 22.60 -13.36 21.69
CA ALA A 30 23.68 -14.23 21.25
C ALA A 30 23.15 -15.66 21.10
N ILE A 31 22.64 -15.99 19.90
CA ILE A 31 22.22 -17.34 19.52
C ILE A 31 22.92 -17.78 18.22
N ALA A 32 22.87 -19.08 17.94
CA ALA A 32 23.21 -19.62 16.62
C ALA A 32 22.12 -19.21 15.60
N TRP A 33 22.34 -18.11 14.88
CA TRP A 33 21.34 -17.54 13.97
C TRP A 33 21.07 -18.38 12.71
N ASP A 34 21.94 -19.34 12.42
CA ASP A 34 21.80 -20.35 11.37
C ASP A 34 20.99 -21.57 11.83
N ASP A 35 20.81 -21.75 13.14
CA ASP A 35 19.97 -22.79 13.73
C ASP A 35 18.49 -22.35 13.77
N ALA A 36 17.59 -23.22 13.31
CA ALA A 36 16.16 -22.98 13.35
C ALA A 36 15.62 -23.06 14.79
N ASP A 37 16.04 -24.07 15.55
CA ASP A 37 15.52 -24.33 16.89
C ASP A 37 15.94 -23.23 17.86
N ALA A 38 17.19 -22.75 17.73
CA ALA A 38 17.68 -21.62 18.51
C ALA A 38 16.89 -20.31 18.24
N ARG A 39 16.46 -20.09 16.99
CA ARG A 39 15.63 -18.93 16.63
C ARG A 39 14.21 -19.08 17.16
N GLU A 40 13.61 -20.27 17.06
CA GLU A 40 12.27 -20.53 17.59
C GLU A 40 12.23 -20.38 19.11
N ALA A 41 13.19 -20.96 19.83
CA ALA A 41 13.31 -20.82 21.28
C ALA A 41 13.49 -19.35 21.72
N LEU A 42 14.26 -18.57 20.97
CA LEU A 42 14.41 -17.14 21.25
C LEU A 42 13.09 -16.37 21.04
N VAL A 43 12.36 -16.66 19.96
CA VAL A 43 11.05 -16.02 19.70
C VAL A 43 10.08 -16.34 20.83
N ASP A 44 9.95 -17.60 21.21
CA ASP A 44 9.09 -18.05 22.31
C ASP A 44 9.41 -17.27 23.60
N ALA A 45 10.68 -17.29 24.00
CA ALA A 45 11.13 -16.63 25.21
C ALA A 45 10.89 -15.10 25.19
N LEU A 46 11.17 -14.41 24.07
CA LEU A 46 10.97 -12.97 23.93
C LEU A 46 9.49 -12.57 23.98
N VAL A 47 8.62 -13.36 23.35
CA VAL A 47 7.17 -13.13 23.38
C VAL A 47 6.64 -13.38 24.80
N GLY A 48 7.06 -14.47 25.44
CA GLY A 48 6.74 -14.76 26.83
C GLY A 48 7.17 -13.64 27.80
N ASP A 49 8.38 -13.11 27.64
CA ASP A 49 8.87 -11.96 28.41
C ASP A 49 8.02 -10.71 28.19
N ALA A 50 7.60 -10.45 26.95
CA ALA A 50 6.74 -9.32 26.65
C ALA A 50 5.36 -9.48 27.31
N HIS A 51 4.74 -10.66 27.25
CA HIS A 51 3.48 -10.93 27.93
C HIS A 51 3.59 -10.81 29.45
N ARG A 52 4.66 -11.34 30.06
CA ARG A 52 4.93 -11.17 31.50
C ARG A 52 5.05 -9.70 31.86
N LEU A 53 5.81 -8.93 31.10
CA LEU A 53 5.96 -7.49 31.33
C LEU A 53 4.63 -6.74 31.21
N LEU A 54 3.84 -7.02 30.17
CA LEU A 54 2.53 -6.40 29.97
C LEU A 54 1.54 -6.75 31.08
N GLY A 55 1.54 -8.01 31.54
CA GLY A 55 0.67 -8.48 32.61
C GLY A 55 0.94 -7.83 33.97
N HIS A 56 2.18 -7.41 34.24
CA HIS A 56 2.54 -6.73 35.48
C HIS A 56 2.44 -5.19 35.39
N LEU A 57 2.19 -4.63 34.20
CA LEU A 57 2.09 -3.18 33.97
C LEU A 57 0.66 -2.70 33.68
N CYS A 58 -0.35 -3.58 33.70
CA CYS A 58 -1.68 -3.35 33.14
C CYS A 58 -2.56 -2.32 33.89
N GLU A 59 -2.23 -1.93 35.12
CA GLU A 59 -3.08 -1.08 35.99
C GLU A 59 -2.50 0.31 36.28
N GLN A 60 -1.47 0.74 35.54
CA GLN A 60 -0.82 2.03 35.78
C GLN A 60 -1.45 3.15 34.96
N ASP A 61 -1.67 4.31 35.59
CA ASP A 61 -1.96 5.55 34.87
C ASP A 61 -0.67 6.08 34.24
N LEU A 62 -0.51 5.84 32.94
CA LEU A 62 0.69 6.12 32.19
C LEU A 62 0.56 7.40 31.39
N GLY A 63 1.55 8.29 31.51
CA GLY A 63 1.70 9.42 30.60
C GLY A 63 1.86 8.96 29.13
N PRO A 64 1.63 9.84 28.14
CA PRO A 64 1.51 9.45 26.73
C PRO A 64 2.68 8.62 26.17
N ARG A 65 3.92 8.96 26.53
CA ARG A 65 5.13 8.24 26.07
C ARG A 65 5.23 6.82 26.61
N ALA A 66 4.88 6.65 27.88
CA ALA A 66 4.90 5.37 28.56
C ALA A 66 3.79 4.46 28.01
N ALA A 67 2.58 5.00 27.86
CA ALA A 67 1.45 4.31 27.25
C ALA A 67 1.76 3.87 25.80
N GLU A 68 2.36 4.74 24.99
CA GLU A 68 2.77 4.39 23.61
C GLU A 68 3.81 3.24 23.59
N ALA A 69 4.77 3.25 24.52
CA ALA A 69 5.77 2.19 24.60
C ALA A 69 5.16 0.83 24.97
N VAL A 70 4.19 0.81 25.89
CA VAL A 70 3.44 -0.39 26.29
C VAL A 70 2.56 -0.89 25.14
N ALA A 71 1.79 0.01 24.50
CA ALA A 71 0.94 -0.33 23.37
C ALA A 71 1.74 -0.91 22.20
N LEU A 72 2.92 -0.32 21.90
CA LEU A 72 3.82 -0.83 20.88
C LEU A 72 4.40 -2.20 21.23
N LEU A 73 4.73 -2.45 22.51
CA LEU A 73 5.17 -3.76 22.96
C LEU A 73 4.07 -4.81 22.79
N ALA A 74 2.84 -4.49 23.21
CA ALA A 74 1.68 -5.38 23.06
C ALA A 74 1.40 -5.71 21.60
N LEU A 75 1.43 -4.68 20.74
CA LEU A 75 1.23 -4.87 19.30
C LEU A 75 2.31 -5.78 18.70
N ILE A 76 3.58 -5.56 19.00
CA ILE A 76 4.68 -6.37 18.45
C ILE A 76 4.66 -7.79 19.01
N ALA A 77 4.38 -7.95 20.30
CA ALA A 77 4.33 -9.25 20.96
C ALA A 77 3.19 -10.14 20.43
N GLY A 78 2.09 -9.55 19.94
CA GLY A 78 0.99 -10.29 19.30
C GLY A 78 1.05 -10.32 17.77
N GLN A 79 1.97 -9.60 17.15
CA GLN A 79 2.07 -9.51 15.69
C GLN A 79 2.92 -10.64 15.14
N ASP A 80 2.45 -11.27 14.05
CA ASP A 80 3.18 -12.32 13.31
C ASP A 80 3.57 -13.55 14.17
N VAL A 81 2.96 -13.73 15.34
CA VAL A 81 3.14 -14.90 16.21
C VAL A 81 1.79 -15.57 16.50
N GLU A 82 1.86 -16.84 16.85
CA GLU A 82 0.71 -17.64 17.29
C GLU A 82 1.15 -18.64 18.37
N PRO A 83 0.21 -19.13 19.20
CA PRO A 83 0.51 -20.24 20.09
C PRO A 83 1.05 -21.45 19.31
N VAL A 84 1.92 -22.23 19.94
CA VAL A 84 2.37 -23.51 19.36
C VAL A 84 1.19 -24.46 19.14
N ALA A 85 1.36 -25.47 18.29
CA ALA A 85 0.31 -26.46 18.07
C ALA A 85 -0.07 -27.14 19.40
N ASP A 86 -1.38 -27.35 19.60
CA ASP A 86 -1.96 -27.92 20.82
C ASP A 86 -1.91 -27.03 22.09
N SER A 87 -1.47 -25.77 21.95
CA SER A 87 -1.62 -24.73 22.98
C SER A 87 -2.95 -23.99 22.84
N ASP A 88 -3.61 -23.70 23.97
CA ASP A 88 -4.77 -22.79 24.05
C ASP A 88 -4.35 -21.31 24.17
N GLY A 89 -3.05 -21.02 24.07
CA GLY A 89 -2.47 -19.69 24.23
C GLY A 89 -2.23 -19.26 25.67
N THR A 90 -2.54 -20.10 26.67
CA THR A 90 -2.34 -19.80 28.10
C THR A 90 -1.09 -20.44 28.70
N ASP A 91 -0.54 -21.46 28.03
CA ASP A 91 0.70 -22.14 28.44
C ASP A 91 1.98 -21.31 28.23
N GLY A 92 1.87 -20.19 27.50
CA GLY A 92 2.94 -19.24 27.30
C GLY A 92 3.96 -19.63 26.23
N HIS A 93 3.62 -20.58 25.35
CA HIS A 93 4.48 -21.03 24.25
C HIS A 93 4.06 -20.46 22.89
N TRP A 94 4.99 -19.78 22.22
CA TRP A 94 4.76 -19.00 21.01
C TRP A 94 5.71 -19.39 19.87
N ARG A 95 5.22 -19.30 18.64
CA ARG A 95 6.02 -19.45 17.42
C ARG A 95 5.69 -18.36 16.40
N ILE A 96 6.57 -18.19 15.41
CA ILE A 96 6.28 -17.32 14.26
C ILE A 96 5.11 -17.93 13.48
N ALA A 97 4.05 -17.15 13.28
CA ALA A 97 2.91 -17.59 12.52
C ALA A 97 3.26 -17.69 11.03
N GLN A 98 2.70 -18.69 10.33
CA GLN A 98 2.84 -18.85 8.86
C GLN A 98 1.90 -17.89 8.10
N LYS A 99 1.84 -16.64 8.55
CA LYS A 99 1.04 -15.55 7.99
C LYS A 99 1.74 -14.22 8.25
N VAL A 100 1.34 -13.21 7.50
CA VAL A 100 1.80 -11.83 7.71
C VAL A 100 0.59 -10.99 8.08
N VAL A 101 0.67 -10.32 9.23
CA VAL A 101 -0.34 -9.38 9.67
C VAL A 101 -0.43 -8.20 8.70
N SER A 102 -1.64 -7.80 8.35
CA SER A 102 -1.88 -6.60 7.54
C SER A 102 -1.52 -5.34 8.34
N ASP A 103 -0.91 -4.35 7.68
CA ASP A 103 -0.48 -3.09 8.32
C ASP A 103 0.55 -3.24 9.45
N ARG A 104 1.31 -4.34 9.44
CA ARG A 104 2.29 -4.65 10.48
C ARG A 104 3.29 -3.51 10.74
N VAL A 105 3.67 -3.34 12.01
CA VAL A 105 4.76 -2.44 12.40
C VAL A 105 6.11 -3.12 12.14
N ILE A 106 6.97 -2.43 11.40
CA ILE A 106 8.27 -2.95 10.96
C ILE A 106 9.45 -2.32 11.70
N SER A 107 9.19 -1.28 12.50
CA SER A 107 10.20 -0.50 13.21
C SER A 107 9.63 0.03 14.51
N THR A 108 10.32 -0.24 15.61
CA THR A 108 10.00 0.34 16.94
C THR A 108 10.43 1.80 17.06
N VAL A 109 11.26 2.25 16.13
CA VAL A 109 11.86 3.60 16.10
C VAL A 109 11.01 4.55 15.27
N ASP A 110 10.43 4.04 14.18
CA ASP A 110 9.48 4.76 13.33
C ASP A 110 8.28 3.86 13.05
N PRO A 111 7.27 3.86 13.94
CA PRO A 111 6.13 2.95 13.86
C PRO A 111 5.22 3.19 12.65
N GLU A 112 5.38 4.29 11.92
CA GLU A 112 4.59 4.59 10.71
C GLU A 112 5.27 4.13 9.42
N ALA A 113 6.56 3.79 9.47
CA ALA A 113 7.23 3.15 8.35
C ALA A 113 6.54 1.82 8.02
N ARG A 114 6.45 1.51 6.73
CA ARG A 114 5.84 0.27 6.23
C ARG A 114 6.71 -0.37 5.17
N HIS A 115 6.48 -1.66 4.91
CA HIS A 115 7.03 -2.29 3.73
C HIS A 115 6.33 -1.75 2.48
N ALA A 116 7.13 -1.42 1.48
CA ALA A 116 6.75 -1.09 0.12
C ALA A 116 7.31 -2.18 -0.81
N HIS A 117 6.50 -2.66 -1.74
CA HIS A 117 6.97 -3.58 -2.79
C HIS A 117 6.95 -2.87 -4.14
N LYS A 118 8.13 -2.73 -4.76
CA LYS A 118 8.22 -2.31 -6.17
C LYS A 118 8.02 -3.50 -7.11
N SER A 119 8.46 -4.68 -6.67
CA SER A 119 8.21 -5.98 -7.29
C SER A 119 8.24 -7.06 -6.20
N VAL A 120 7.91 -8.30 -6.55
CA VAL A 120 7.98 -9.45 -5.62
C VAL A 120 9.38 -9.57 -4.99
N HIS A 121 10.43 -9.29 -5.77
CA HIS A 121 11.83 -9.39 -5.32
C HIS A 121 12.40 -8.08 -4.76
N ARG A 122 11.69 -6.95 -4.89
CA ARG A 122 12.22 -5.64 -4.49
C ARG A 122 11.35 -5.01 -3.41
N ARG A 123 11.68 -5.32 -2.16
CA ARG A 123 11.16 -4.69 -0.95
C ARG A 123 11.94 -3.42 -0.61
N GLN A 124 11.25 -2.40 -0.16
CA GLN A 124 11.79 -1.17 0.44
C GLN A 124 11.00 -0.86 1.70
N ASP A 125 11.64 -0.22 2.67
CA ASP A 125 11.00 0.16 3.94
C ASP A 125 10.89 1.68 4.00
N GLY A 126 9.73 2.18 4.44
CA GLY A 126 9.51 3.61 4.63
C GLY A 126 8.11 4.07 4.21
N PHE A 127 8.09 5.12 3.40
CA PHE A 127 6.90 5.89 3.04
C PHE A 127 6.72 5.94 1.52
N LYS A 128 5.54 6.35 1.08
CA LYS A 128 5.25 6.57 -0.34
C LYS A 128 5.00 8.05 -0.59
N ALA A 129 5.74 8.62 -1.54
CA ALA A 129 5.52 9.97 -2.02
C ALA A 129 4.68 9.92 -3.29
N HIS A 130 3.68 10.78 -3.35
CA HIS A 130 2.78 11.02 -4.47
C HIS A 130 2.99 12.45 -4.94
N ILE A 131 3.02 12.67 -6.26
CA ILE A 131 3.14 14.00 -6.85
C ILE A 131 2.18 14.12 -8.02
N ALA A 132 1.46 15.23 -8.10
CA ALA A 132 0.80 15.72 -9.30
C ALA A 132 1.76 16.66 -10.03
N VAL A 133 1.88 16.51 -11.34
CA VAL A 133 2.87 17.23 -12.15
C VAL A 133 2.19 17.70 -13.42
N GLU A 134 2.29 18.99 -13.72
CA GLU A 134 1.91 19.53 -15.02
C GLU A 134 2.93 19.01 -16.06
N PRO A 135 2.51 18.18 -17.03
CA PRO A 135 3.43 17.35 -17.80
C PRO A 135 4.26 18.10 -18.84
N ASP A 136 3.89 19.31 -19.27
CA ASP A 136 4.66 20.05 -20.28
C ASP A 136 5.81 20.84 -19.64
N THR A 137 5.55 21.46 -18.50
CA THR A 137 6.53 22.23 -17.73
C THR A 137 7.28 21.34 -16.74
N GLY A 138 6.70 20.26 -16.21
CA GLY A 138 7.29 19.49 -15.12
C GLY A 138 7.21 20.19 -13.75
N ILE A 139 6.33 21.17 -13.61
CA ILE A 139 6.01 21.81 -12.33
C ILE A 139 5.16 20.86 -11.50
N ILE A 140 5.55 20.64 -10.25
CA ILE A 140 4.78 19.87 -9.28
C ILE A 140 3.65 20.77 -8.79
N THR A 141 2.40 20.40 -9.07
CA THR A 141 1.21 21.17 -8.67
C THR A 141 0.72 20.79 -7.29
N ASP A 142 0.88 19.53 -6.91
CA ASP A 142 0.54 19.03 -5.58
C ASP A 142 1.41 17.81 -5.21
N CYS A 143 1.54 17.52 -3.91
CA CYS A 143 2.23 16.35 -3.42
C CYS A 143 1.73 15.89 -2.06
N ALA A 144 1.77 14.59 -1.81
CA ALA A 144 1.43 14.01 -0.52
C ALA A 144 2.37 12.85 -0.20
N LEU A 145 2.75 12.73 1.08
CA LEU A 145 3.48 11.59 1.61
C LEU A 145 2.54 10.77 2.49
N THR A 146 2.53 9.46 2.27
CA THR A 146 1.70 8.51 3.02
C THR A 146 2.56 7.37 3.56
N LYS A 147 2.00 6.57 4.47
CA LYS A 147 2.56 5.26 4.79
C LYS A 147 2.69 4.44 3.50
N ALA A 148 3.70 3.56 3.38
CA ALA A 148 3.87 2.82 2.14
C ALA A 148 2.82 1.73 1.87
N SER A 149 2.09 1.31 2.90
CA SER A 149 0.95 0.40 2.84
C SER A 149 0.04 0.64 4.05
N GLY A 150 -1.17 0.06 4.03
CA GLY A 150 -2.14 0.18 5.11
C GLY A 150 -3.32 1.10 4.77
N PRO A 151 -4.19 1.36 5.76
CA PRO A 151 -5.32 2.27 5.59
C PRO A 151 -4.85 3.68 5.15
N GLY A 152 -5.55 4.28 4.19
CA GLY A 152 -5.23 5.63 3.70
C GLY A 152 -4.01 5.73 2.77
N SER A 153 -3.30 4.64 2.47
CA SER A 153 -2.13 4.66 1.56
C SER A 153 -2.45 4.27 0.11
N GLY A 154 -3.74 4.19 -0.25
CA GLY A 154 -4.15 3.71 -1.56
C GLY A 154 -3.90 4.77 -2.64
N ASP A 155 -3.07 4.46 -3.63
CA ASP A 155 -2.67 5.40 -4.70
C ASP A 155 -3.86 6.12 -5.32
N ALA A 156 -4.91 5.38 -5.68
CA ALA A 156 -6.09 5.96 -6.30
C ALA A 156 -6.88 6.89 -5.37
N ALA A 157 -6.86 6.66 -4.06
CA ALA A 157 -7.50 7.56 -3.10
C ALA A 157 -6.69 8.85 -2.96
N VAL A 158 -5.38 8.74 -2.78
CA VAL A 158 -4.47 9.90 -2.76
C VAL A 158 -4.54 10.68 -4.08
N GLY A 159 -4.71 10.00 -5.21
CA GLY A 159 -4.88 10.64 -6.51
C GLY A 159 -6.16 11.47 -6.64
N ILE A 160 -7.22 11.13 -5.90
CA ILE A 160 -8.42 11.98 -5.81
C ILE A 160 -8.08 13.25 -5.02
N ASP A 161 -7.41 13.09 -3.87
CA ASP A 161 -7.04 14.22 -3.00
C ASP A 161 -6.13 15.21 -3.74
N LEU A 162 -5.15 14.72 -4.52
CA LEU A 162 -4.26 15.55 -5.33
C LEU A 162 -4.96 16.34 -6.44
N LEU A 163 -6.19 15.96 -6.80
CA LEU A 163 -7.00 16.67 -7.80
C LEU A 163 -8.02 17.61 -7.16
N ALA A 164 -8.19 17.58 -5.83
CA ALA A 164 -9.23 18.34 -5.14
C ALA A 164 -9.08 19.86 -5.29
N GLY A 165 -7.87 20.34 -5.60
CA GLY A 165 -7.58 21.75 -5.87
C GLY A 165 -7.82 22.21 -7.31
N GLU A 166 -8.12 21.29 -8.24
CA GLU A 166 -8.33 21.63 -9.65
C GLU A 166 -9.73 22.26 -9.83
N SER A 167 -9.78 23.53 -10.22
CA SER A 167 -11.04 24.27 -10.41
C SER A 167 -11.69 24.05 -11.77
N GLU A 168 -10.96 23.46 -12.71
CA GLU A 168 -11.41 23.21 -14.08
C GLU A 168 -11.14 21.75 -14.48
N PRO A 169 -11.92 21.19 -15.43
CA PRO A 169 -11.64 19.89 -15.99
C PRO A 169 -10.24 19.78 -16.58
N VAL A 170 -9.48 18.78 -16.14
CA VAL A 170 -8.12 18.48 -16.63
C VAL A 170 -8.02 17.07 -17.21
N THR A 171 -7.00 16.84 -18.02
CA THR A 171 -6.64 15.48 -18.46
C THR A 171 -5.73 14.82 -17.43
N VAL A 172 -6.17 13.70 -16.86
CA VAL A 172 -5.45 13.02 -15.78
C VAL A 172 -4.69 11.82 -16.31
N LEU A 173 -3.36 11.92 -16.32
CA LEU A 173 -2.45 10.84 -16.67
C LEU A 173 -1.84 10.25 -15.39
N ALA A 174 -1.98 8.94 -15.18
CA ALA A 174 -1.33 8.26 -14.07
C ALA A 174 -1.03 6.80 -14.40
N ASP A 175 -0.19 6.17 -13.57
CA ASP A 175 0.10 4.75 -13.69
C ASP A 175 -1.08 3.87 -13.21
N SER A 176 -0.94 2.55 -13.37
CA SER A 176 -2.00 1.60 -13.05
C SER A 176 -2.33 1.46 -11.56
N GLY A 177 -1.48 1.95 -10.65
CA GLY A 177 -1.78 2.01 -9.22
C GLY A 177 -2.93 2.98 -8.92
N TYR A 178 -3.01 4.07 -9.68
CA TYR A 178 -4.10 5.04 -9.58
C TYR A 178 -5.38 4.58 -10.29
N GLY A 179 -5.31 3.58 -11.16
CA GLY A 179 -6.42 3.11 -12.00
C GLY A 179 -7.53 2.32 -11.28
N SER A 180 -8.02 2.77 -10.12
CA SER A 180 -9.19 2.18 -9.46
C SER A 180 -10.50 2.54 -10.19
N GLY A 181 -11.59 1.84 -9.85
CA GLY A 181 -12.93 2.20 -10.32
C GLY A 181 -13.47 3.48 -9.66
N ALA A 182 -13.13 3.69 -8.38
CA ALA A 182 -13.55 4.87 -7.62
C ALA A 182 -12.91 6.16 -8.18
N LEU A 183 -11.58 6.17 -8.41
CA LEU A 183 -10.92 7.33 -9.04
C LEU A 183 -11.59 7.66 -10.37
N ARG A 184 -11.90 6.67 -11.21
CA ARG A 184 -12.56 6.92 -12.50
C ARG A 184 -13.96 7.50 -12.35
N ALA A 185 -14.69 7.13 -11.31
CA ALA A 185 -15.98 7.72 -11.02
C ALA A 185 -15.82 9.19 -10.63
N GLU A 186 -14.83 9.53 -9.80
CA GLU A 186 -14.49 10.92 -9.45
C GLU A 186 -14.03 11.73 -10.67
N LEU A 187 -13.18 11.16 -11.53
CA LEU A 187 -12.76 11.80 -12.78
C LEU A 187 -13.97 12.14 -13.66
N LEU A 188 -14.89 11.18 -13.82
CA LEU A 188 -16.12 11.40 -14.58
C LEU A 188 -17.01 12.47 -13.94
N ALA A 189 -17.17 12.45 -12.62
CA ALA A 189 -17.99 13.41 -11.89
C ALA A 189 -17.43 14.84 -11.97
N GLY A 190 -16.11 15.00 -11.90
CA GLY A 190 -15.42 16.29 -12.09
C GLY A 190 -15.25 16.71 -13.54
N GLY A 191 -15.71 15.92 -14.51
CA GLY A 191 -15.56 16.22 -15.94
C GLY A 191 -14.14 16.03 -16.49
N HIS A 192 -13.22 15.46 -15.70
CA HIS A 192 -11.85 15.19 -16.09
C HIS A 192 -11.75 14.15 -17.21
N VAL A 193 -10.70 14.25 -18.03
CA VAL A 193 -10.41 13.26 -19.07
C VAL A 193 -9.53 12.14 -18.50
N ASP A 194 -10.05 10.91 -18.49
CA ASP A 194 -9.32 9.73 -18.02
C ASP A 194 -8.23 9.29 -19.02
N ARG A 195 -6.97 9.49 -18.63
CA ARG A 195 -5.76 8.91 -19.25
C ARG A 195 -4.93 8.09 -18.25
N VAL A 196 -5.59 7.56 -17.22
CA VAL A 196 -4.97 6.70 -16.23
C VAL A 196 -4.80 5.30 -16.82
N LYS A 197 -3.55 4.83 -16.84
CA LYS A 197 -3.20 3.52 -17.37
C LYS A 197 -4.00 2.43 -16.67
N SER A 198 -4.64 1.55 -17.42
CA SER A 198 -5.30 0.39 -16.83
C SER A 198 -4.29 -0.69 -16.45
N ALA A 199 -4.52 -1.34 -15.29
CA ALA A 199 -3.77 -2.55 -14.95
C ALA A 199 -4.06 -3.66 -15.98
N PRO A 200 -3.05 -4.44 -16.39
CA PRO A 200 -3.27 -5.60 -17.24
C PRO A 200 -4.27 -6.56 -16.60
N THR A 201 -5.17 -7.11 -17.40
CA THR A 201 -6.02 -8.20 -16.95
C THR A 201 -5.19 -9.48 -16.84
N ARG A 202 -5.57 -10.34 -15.89
CA ARG A 202 -4.97 -11.67 -15.72
C ARG A 202 -5.98 -12.72 -16.13
N SER A 203 -5.53 -13.72 -16.87
CA SER A 203 -6.29 -14.95 -17.14
C SER A 203 -5.95 -16.00 -16.09
N ALA A 204 -6.88 -16.90 -15.81
CA ALA A 204 -6.64 -18.03 -14.90
C ALA A 204 -5.74 -19.11 -15.54
N VAL A 205 -5.79 -19.19 -16.87
CA VAL A 205 -4.98 -20.08 -17.70
C VAL A 205 -4.14 -19.21 -18.62
N PRO A 206 -2.82 -19.44 -18.78
CA PRO A 206 -1.99 -18.68 -19.72
C PRO A 206 -2.60 -18.64 -21.12
N GLY A 207 -2.74 -17.44 -21.70
CA GLY A 207 -3.39 -17.24 -23.01
C GLY A 207 -4.91 -17.45 -23.06
N GLY A 208 -5.53 -17.77 -21.93
CA GLY A 208 -6.97 -18.00 -21.81
C GLY A 208 -7.80 -16.73 -21.59
N PHE A 209 -9.08 -16.93 -21.28
CA PHE A 209 -10.03 -15.82 -21.09
C PHE A 209 -9.73 -14.98 -19.85
N THR A 210 -9.81 -13.67 -20.05
CA THR A 210 -9.76 -12.62 -19.04
C THR A 210 -11.17 -12.19 -18.62
N VAL A 211 -11.25 -11.24 -17.69
CA VAL A 211 -12.55 -10.67 -17.27
C VAL A 211 -13.26 -9.91 -18.40
N ASP A 212 -12.51 -9.39 -19.37
CA ASP A 212 -13.05 -8.59 -20.47
C ASP A 212 -13.73 -9.44 -21.55
N ASP A 213 -13.46 -10.75 -21.58
CA ASP A 213 -14.11 -11.72 -22.49
C ASP A 213 -15.52 -12.10 -22.04
N PHE A 214 -15.93 -11.68 -20.84
CA PHE A 214 -17.29 -11.86 -20.33
C PHE A 214 -18.09 -10.59 -20.57
N ALA A 215 -19.23 -10.72 -21.25
CA ALA A 215 -20.18 -9.63 -21.40
C ALA A 215 -20.87 -9.40 -20.05
N VAL A 216 -21.00 -8.14 -19.64
CA VAL A 216 -21.64 -7.77 -18.37
C VAL A 216 -22.68 -6.71 -18.67
N ASP A 217 -23.92 -6.99 -18.28
CA ASP A 217 -25.00 -6.02 -18.24
C ASP A 217 -25.15 -5.55 -16.80
N HIS A 218 -24.64 -4.35 -16.52
CA HIS A 218 -24.69 -3.75 -15.19
C HIS A 218 -26.11 -3.31 -14.79
N THR A 219 -26.99 -3.05 -15.77
CA THR A 219 -28.38 -2.62 -15.55
C THR A 219 -29.27 -3.82 -15.23
N ALA A 220 -29.27 -4.84 -16.10
CA ALA A 220 -30.00 -6.10 -15.87
C ALA A 220 -29.33 -6.97 -14.80
N ARG A 221 -28.13 -6.59 -14.35
CA ARG A 221 -27.31 -7.32 -13.38
C ARG A 221 -27.06 -8.76 -13.80
N THR A 222 -26.57 -8.95 -15.03
CA THR A 222 -26.21 -10.27 -15.56
C THR A 222 -24.81 -10.27 -16.17
N ALA A 223 -24.20 -11.45 -16.24
CA ALA A 223 -22.97 -11.66 -16.98
C ALA A 223 -23.04 -12.93 -17.83
N THR A 224 -22.54 -12.82 -19.05
CA THR A 224 -22.52 -13.88 -20.05
C THR A 224 -21.08 -14.32 -20.32
N CYS A 225 -20.82 -15.61 -20.24
CA CYS A 225 -19.49 -16.16 -20.51
C CYS A 225 -19.24 -16.34 -22.02
N PRO A 226 -17.98 -16.58 -22.44
CA PRO A 226 -17.64 -16.84 -23.85
C PRO A 226 -18.39 -18.03 -24.48
N ALA A 227 -18.92 -18.96 -23.69
CA ALA A 227 -19.76 -20.07 -24.16
C ALA A 227 -21.24 -19.71 -24.30
N GLY A 228 -21.62 -18.43 -24.15
CA GLY A 228 -23.00 -17.95 -24.29
C GLY A 228 -23.90 -18.17 -23.06
N ILE A 229 -23.37 -18.70 -21.94
CA ILE A 229 -24.16 -18.93 -20.73
C ILE A 229 -24.27 -17.65 -19.92
N THR A 230 -25.49 -17.25 -19.57
CA THR A 230 -25.78 -16.06 -18.75
C THR A 230 -26.13 -16.44 -17.31
N ARG A 231 -25.61 -15.66 -16.36
CA ARG A 231 -25.90 -15.78 -14.92
C ARG A 231 -26.17 -14.42 -14.29
N ALA A 232 -27.01 -14.39 -13.27
CA ALA A 232 -27.28 -13.19 -12.49
C ALA A 232 -26.07 -12.79 -11.63
N ILE A 233 -25.90 -11.49 -11.43
CA ILE A 233 -24.92 -10.88 -10.53
C ILE A 233 -25.58 -10.70 -9.17
N THR A 234 -25.06 -11.40 -8.15
CA THR A 234 -25.57 -11.28 -6.77
C THR A 234 -25.41 -9.84 -6.25
N ALA A 235 -26.15 -9.47 -5.20
CA ALA A 235 -26.04 -8.15 -4.58
C ALA A 235 -24.59 -7.78 -4.22
N GLN A 236 -23.80 -8.76 -3.79
CA GLN A 236 -22.37 -8.62 -3.46
C GLN A 236 -21.43 -8.63 -4.69
N GLY A 237 -21.98 -8.67 -5.91
CA GLY A 237 -21.25 -8.59 -7.16
C GLY A 237 -20.71 -9.92 -7.70
N TYR A 238 -21.11 -11.07 -7.14
CA TYR A 238 -20.59 -12.36 -7.57
C TYR A 238 -21.40 -12.94 -8.74
N VAL A 239 -20.71 -13.65 -9.62
CA VAL A 239 -21.30 -14.48 -10.67
C VAL A 239 -20.65 -15.84 -10.60
N THR A 240 -21.43 -16.89 -10.38
CA THR A 240 -20.95 -18.27 -10.31
C THR A 240 -21.58 -19.09 -11.43
N PHE A 241 -20.75 -19.61 -12.34
CA PHE A 241 -21.21 -20.46 -13.43
C PHE A 241 -21.38 -21.93 -13.00
N GLY A 242 -20.60 -22.35 -12.00
CA GLY A 242 -20.80 -23.61 -11.27
C GLY A 242 -20.68 -24.85 -12.16
N VAL A 243 -21.57 -25.82 -11.91
CA VAL A 243 -21.54 -27.16 -12.54
C VAL A 243 -21.65 -27.15 -14.06
N ILE A 244 -22.21 -26.10 -14.66
CA ILE A 244 -22.29 -25.96 -16.13
C ILE A 244 -20.89 -25.89 -16.76
N CYS A 245 -19.89 -25.45 -16.00
CA CYS A 245 -18.52 -25.44 -16.49
C CYS A 245 -17.92 -26.84 -16.66
N ARG A 246 -18.44 -27.90 -16.01
CA ARG A 246 -17.81 -29.24 -16.01
C ARG A 246 -17.63 -29.81 -17.42
N ASP A 247 -18.70 -29.76 -18.20
CA ASP A 247 -18.75 -30.31 -19.56
C ASP A 247 -18.59 -29.22 -20.64
N CYS A 248 -18.15 -28.02 -20.23
CA CYS A 248 -18.00 -26.89 -21.15
C CYS A 248 -16.73 -27.07 -22.01
N PRO A 249 -16.83 -27.02 -23.36
CA PRO A 249 -15.67 -27.21 -24.24
C PRO A 249 -14.60 -26.12 -24.06
N LEU A 250 -14.99 -24.93 -23.59
CA LEU A 250 -14.08 -23.81 -23.32
C LEU A 250 -13.45 -23.85 -21.92
N ARG A 251 -13.77 -24.86 -21.08
CA ARG A 251 -13.32 -24.93 -19.68
C ARG A 251 -11.80 -24.84 -19.56
N ALA A 252 -11.07 -25.60 -20.39
CA ALA A 252 -9.61 -25.67 -20.37
C ALA A 252 -8.93 -24.32 -20.62
N GLN A 253 -9.58 -23.39 -21.33
CA GLN A 253 -9.09 -22.04 -21.58
C GLN A 253 -9.64 -21.01 -20.58
N CYS A 254 -10.65 -21.36 -19.77
CA CYS A 254 -11.44 -20.42 -18.98
C CYS A 254 -11.09 -20.39 -17.48
N THR A 255 -10.85 -21.56 -16.87
CA THR A 255 -10.65 -21.70 -15.42
C THR A 255 -9.86 -22.94 -15.03
N THR A 256 -9.07 -22.83 -13.96
CA THR A 256 -8.42 -23.94 -13.27
C THR A 256 -9.24 -24.49 -12.10
N SER A 257 -10.38 -23.85 -11.77
CA SER A 257 -11.22 -24.25 -10.64
C SER A 257 -11.97 -25.56 -10.91
N ALA A 258 -11.96 -26.47 -9.94
CA ALA A 258 -12.77 -27.69 -9.95
C ALA A 258 -14.28 -27.38 -9.90
N THR A 259 -14.68 -26.31 -9.22
CA THR A 259 -16.11 -25.94 -9.04
C THR A 259 -16.67 -25.06 -10.15
N GLY A 260 -15.85 -24.71 -11.15
CA GLY A 260 -16.23 -23.86 -12.28
C GLY A 260 -15.81 -22.39 -12.11
N LYS A 261 -16.05 -21.60 -13.16
CA LYS A 261 -15.68 -20.18 -13.22
C LYS A 261 -16.55 -19.36 -12.27
N SER A 262 -15.92 -18.44 -11.56
CA SER A 262 -16.59 -17.37 -10.84
C SER A 262 -15.95 -16.02 -11.18
N LEU A 263 -16.76 -14.95 -11.14
CA LEU A 263 -16.33 -13.57 -11.33
C LEU A 263 -16.82 -12.72 -10.16
N LYS A 264 -16.08 -11.66 -9.85
CA LYS A 264 -16.53 -10.58 -8.96
C LYS A 264 -16.60 -9.28 -9.76
N ILE A 265 -17.81 -8.83 -10.04
CA ILE A 265 -18.11 -7.54 -10.65
C ILE A 265 -18.10 -6.50 -9.52
N ARG A 266 -17.07 -5.66 -9.52
CA ARG A 266 -16.88 -4.63 -8.49
C ARG A 266 -17.67 -3.35 -8.84
N PRO A 267 -17.91 -2.47 -7.86
CA PRO A 267 -18.37 -1.11 -8.15
C PRO A 267 -17.51 -0.45 -9.24
N HIS A 268 -18.16 0.27 -10.15
CA HIS A 268 -17.53 0.96 -11.29
C HIS A 268 -16.78 0.03 -12.28
N ASP A 269 -17.09 -1.27 -12.32
CA ASP A 269 -16.51 -2.22 -13.30
C ASP A 269 -16.70 -1.76 -14.76
N ALA A 270 -17.84 -1.14 -15.08
CA ALA A 270 -18.10 -0.56 -16.41
C ALA A 270 -17.05 0.49 -16.81
N LEU A 271 -16.69 1.40 -15.90
CA LEU A 271 -15.65 2.42 -16.14
C LEU A 271 -14.28 1.78 -16.35
N GLN A 272 -13.94 0.76 -15.56
CA GLN A 272 -12.66 0.06 -15.71
C GLN A 272 -12.57 -0.70 -17.04
N ARG A 273 -13.66 -1.33 -17.48
CA ARG A 273 -13.74 -1.99 -18.80
C ARG A 273 -13.62 -0.98 -19.94
N ALA A 274 -14.30 0.16 -19.83
CA ALA A 274 -14.21 1.24 -20.81
C ALA A 274 -12.78 1.77 -20.92
N ALA A 275 -12.13 2.07 -19.80
CA ALA A 275 -10.76 2.56 -19.79
C ALA A 275 -9.76 1.55 -20.37
N ARG A 276 -9.94 0.24 -20.12
CA ARG A 276 -9.12 -0.81 -20.76
C ARG A 276 -9.27 -0.82 -22.27
N ARG A 277 -10.50 -0.68 -22.79
CA ARG A 277 -10.75 -0.58 -24.23
C ARG A 277 -10.11 0.69 -24.81
N GLU A 278 -10.32 1.83 -24.18
CA GLU A 278 -9.80 3.12 -24.66
C GLU A 278 -8.27 3.13 -24.66
N SER A 279 -7.62 2.52 -23.67
CA SER A 279 -6.16 2.48 -23.60
C SER A 279 -5.47 1.71 -24.74
N ARG A 280 -6.22 1.00 -25.58
CA ARG A 280 -5.74 0.34 -26.80
C ARG A 280 -5.72 1.29 -28.01
N ASN A 281 -6.40 2.42 -27.92
CA ASN A 281 -6.44 3.44 -28.98
C ASN A 281 -5.05 4.07 -29.16
N THR A 282 -4.61 4.19 -30.41
CA THR A 282 -3.32 4.81 -30.76
C THR A 282 -3.25 6.27 -30.31
N ALA A 283 -4.33 7.03 -30.37
CA ALA A 283 -4.36 8.41 -29.89
C ALA A 283 -4.10 8.50 -28.38
N TRP A 284 -4.80 7.66 -27.60
CA TRP A 284 -4.59 7.53 -26.16
C TRP A 284 -3.13 7.16 -25.84
N LEU A 285 -2.58 6.18 -26.55
CA LEU A 285 -1.19 5.72 -26.36
C LEU A 285 -0.18 6.82 -26.68
N ASN A 286 -0.40 7.58 -27.74
CA ASN A 286 0.50 8.65 -28.16
C ASN A 286 0.51 9.80 -27.15
N GLU A 287 -0.66 10.23 -26.67
CA GLU A 287 -0.79 11.23 -25.62
C GLU A 287 -0.08 10.79 -24.33
N TYR A 288 -0.36 9.57 -23.86
CA TYR A 288 0.30 9.03 -22.67
C TYR A 288 1.83 8.96 -22.82
N ARG A 289 2.32 8.53 -23.99
CA ARG A 289 3.76 8.42 -24.28
C ARG A 289 4.44 9.78 -24.43
N ARG A 290 3.73 10.80 -24.93
CA ARG A 290 4.24 12.17 -25.08
C ARG A 290 4.59 12.79 -23.73
N HIS A 291 3.69 12.67 -22.75
CA HIS A 291 3.80 13.38 -21.47
C HIS A 291 4.56 12.59 -20.39
N ARG A 292 4.54 11.26 -20.44
CA ARG A 292 5.20 10.40 -19.44
C ARG A 292 6.69 10.74 -19.17
N PRO A 293 7.54 11.03 -20.17
CA PRO A 293 8.95 11.29 -19.92
C PRO A 293 9.22 12.46 -18.95
N MET A 294 8.40 13.51 -18.97
CA MET A 294 8.59 14.65 -18.06
C MET A 294 8.25 14.29 -16.61
N VAL A 295 7.18 13.51 -16.39
CA VAL A 295 6.79 13.04 -15.06
C VAL A 295 7.86 12.12 -14.47
N GLU A 296 8.38 11.16 -15.26
CA GLU A 296 9.47 10.27 -14.82
C GLU A 296 10.74 11.05 -14.47
N ARG A 297 11.03 12.13 -15.22
CA ARG A 297 12.14 13.05 -14.93
C ARG A 297 11.92 13.83 -13.64
N SER A 298 10.70 14.29 -13.39
CA SER A 298 10.32 15.00 -12.16
C SER A 298 10.48 14.09 -10.93
N ILE A 299 10.06 12.82 -11.04
CA ILE A 299 10.31 11.79 -10.01
C ILE A 299 11.83 11.55 -9.83
N ALA A 300 12.61 11.55 -10.91
CA ALA A 300 14.06 11.41 -10.82
C ALA A 300 14.69 12.59 -10.07
N TRP A 301 14.27 13.84 -10.33
CA TRP A 301 14.72 15.01 -9.59
C TRP A 301 14.33 14.95 -8.12
N LEU A 302 13.08 14.58 -7.84
CA LEU A 302 12.59 14.38 -6.47
C LEU A 302 13.44 13.38 -5.73
N THR A 303 13.90 12.32 -6.37
CA THR A 303 14.53 11.22 -5.64
C THR A 303 16.05 11.20 -5.68
N ARG A 304 16.68 11.99 -6.57
CA ARG A 304 18.14 12.08 -6.68
C ARG A 304 18.77 12.53 -5.35
N GLY A 305 19.58 11.65 -4.76
CA GLY A 305 20.25 11.87 -3.47
C GLY A 305 19.32 11.90 -2.25
N ASN A 306 18.02 11.63 -2.42
CA ASN A 306 16.98 11.85 -1.41
C ASN A 306 16.00 10.68 -1.31
N ARG A 307 16.48 9.45 -1.55
CA ARG A 307 15.71 8.20 -1.36
C ARG A 307 15.58 7.79 0.11
N LYS A 308 16.30 8.45 1.02
CA LYS A 308 16.16 8.30 2.47
C LYS A 308 15.57 9.59 3.03
N VAL A 309 14.44 9.48 3.70
CA VAL A 309 13.79 10.59 4.38
C VAL A 309 14.54 10.95 5.67
N ARG A 310 14.41 12.20 6.13
CA ARG A 310 15.19 12.73 7.25
C ARG A 310 14.49 12.60 8.60
N TYR A 311 13.16 12.52 8.59
CA TYR A 311 12.35 12.56 9.81
C TYR A 311 11.66 11.23 10.04
N ARG A 312 11.04 11.10 11.21
CA ARG A 312 10.18 9.98 11.59
C ARG A 312 8.71 10.38 11.47
N GLY A 313 7.89 9.44 11.03
CA GLY A 313 6.46 9.66 10.82
C GLY A 313 6.13 10.39 9.52
N VAL A 314 4.87 10.25 9.11
CA VAL A 314 4.29 10.80 7.89
C VAL A 314 4.32 12.32 7.92
N ALA A 315 3.75 12.95 8.94
CA ALA A 315 3.55 14.40 8.98
C ALA A 315 4.83 15.22 8.76
N LYS A 316 5.94 14.86 9.42
CA LYS A 316 7.22 15.56 9.27
C LYS A 316 7.87 15.31 7.90
N ASN A 317 7.74 14.08 7.39
CA ASN A 317 8.27 13.73 6.08
C ASN A 317 7.44 14.31 4.94
N ASP A 318 6.14 14.49 5.15
CA ASP A 318 5.23 15.18 4.23
C ASP A 318 5.57 16.66 4.11
N HIS A 319 5.78 17.34 5.25
CA HIS A 319 6.26 18.72 5.25
C HIS A 319 7.62 18.87 4.53
N TRP A 320 8.52 17.90 4.73
CA TRP A 320 9.79 17.85 4.00
C TRP A 320 9.59 17.65 2.49
N LEU A 321 8.64 16.81 2.08
CA LEU A 321 8.30 16.58 0.68
C LEU A 321 7.83 17.89 0.03
N HIS A 322 6.93 18.62 0.68
CA HIS A 322 6.45 19.93 0.20
C HIS A 322 7.59 20.94 0.01
N HIS A 323 8.47 21.07 1.00
CA HIS A 323 9.64 21.95 0.91
C HIS A 323 10.56 21.57 -0.26
N ARG A 324 10.76 20.27 -0.45
CA ARG A 324 11.57 19.76 -1.54
C ARG A 324 10.93 19.99 -2.90
N SER A 325 9.63 19.75 -3.03
CA SER A 325 8.85 20.02 -4.25
C SER A 325 8.91 21.50 -4.63
N ALA A 326 8.73 22.40 -3.66
CA ALA A 326 8.86 23.85 -3.88
C ALA A 326 10.26 24.24 -4.38
N ALA A 327 11.33 23.70 -3.79
CA ALA A 327 12.70 23.96 -4.25
C ALA A 327 12.95 23.44 -5.68
N LEU A 328 12.36 22.29 -6.05
CA LEU A 328 12.45 21.75 -7.40
C LEU A 328 11.67 22.61 -8.40
N ASN A 329 10.49 23.09 -8.02
CA ASN A 329 9.71 24.03 -8.83
C ASN A 329 10.50 25.32 -9.07
N LEU A 330 11.12 25.91 -8.04
CA LEU A 330 11.96 27.11 -8.21
C LEU A 330 13.10 26.85 -9.20
N ARG A 331 13.82 25.73 -9.05
CA ARG A 331 14.87 25.34 -10.00
C ARG A 331 14.31 25.19 -11.42
N ARG A 332 13.10 24.64 -11.56
CA ARG A 332 12.45 24.45 -12.86
C ARG A 332 12.07 25.78 -13.49
N LEU A 333 11.47 26.69 -12.72
CA LEU A 333 11.14 28.05 -13.14
C LEU A 333 12.40 28.80 -13.61
N ILE A 334 13.50 28.76 -12.84
CA ILE A 334 14.79 29.35 -13.26
C ILE A 334 15.25 28.77 -14.60
N THR A 335 15.12 27.45 -14.78
CA THR A 335 15.47 26.79 -16.05
C THR A 335 14.58 27.23 -17.21
N MET A 336 13.34 27.66 -16.94
CA MET A 336 12.41 28.21 -17.92
C MET A 336 12.57 29.72 -18.11
N GLY A 337 13.60 30.33 -17.53
CA GLY A 337 13.88 31.77 -17.71
C GLY A 337 13.19 32.67 -16.70
N LEU A 338 12.84 32.17 -15.51
CA LEU A 338 12.36 33.01 -14.41
C LEU A 338 13.37 34.15 -14.15
N THR A 339 12.89 35.38 -14.30
CA THR A 339 13.65 36.62 -14.10
C THR A 339 12.89 37.59 -13.19
N HIS A 340 13.62 38.50 -12.56
CA HIS A 340 13.06 39.58 -11.76
C HIS A 340 13.16 40.90 -12.53
N THR A 341 12.02 41.55 -12.76
CA THR A 341 11.92 42.79 -13.54
C THR A 341 12.19 44.05 -12.70
N GLY A 342 12.53 43.89 -11.42
CA GLY A 342 12.70 44.98 -10.45
C GLY A 342 11.51 45.11 -9.50
N THR A 343 10.29 44.77 -9.95
CA THR A 343 9.07 44.80 -9.13
C THR A 343 8.27 43.50 -9.16
N THR A 344 8.47 42.66 -10.17
CA THR A 344 7.73 41.40 -10.34
C THR A 344 8.65 40.28 -10.81
N TRP A 345 8.20 39.05 -10.61
CA TRP A 345 8.80 37.87 -11.20
C TRP A 345 8.06 37.51 -12.49
N ALA A 346 8.80 37.18 -13.55
CA ALA A 346 8.24 36.77 -14.84
C ALA A 346 8.99 35.55 -15.38
N VAL A 347 8.28 34.64 -16.06
CA VAL A 347 8.87 33.54 -16.82
C VAL A 347 8.84 33.94 -18.30
N ALA A 348 9.94 33.69 -19.01
CA ALA A 348 10.18 34.14 -20.38
C ALA A 348 9.23 33.53 -21.41
#